data_AF-A0A841IM66-F1
#
_entry.id   AF-A0A841IM66-F1
#
_cell.length_a   1.000
_cell.length_b   1.000
_cell.length_c   1.000
_cell.angle_alpha   90.00
_cell.angle_beta   90.00
_cell.angle_gamma   90.00
#
_symmetry.space_group_name_H-M   'P 1'
#
loop_
_entity.id
_entity.type
_entity.pdbx_description
1 polymer ?
#
loop_
_entity_poly.entity_id
_entity_poly.type
_entity_poly.pdbx_seq_one_letter_code
_entity_poly.pdbx_strand_id
1 'polypeptide(L)'
;MSLLNEQIDVRSTAGGNPAQFTWRGRTFRVLRIMGDWSPHPEAPDTRLIRVSAESEAGEPSIIDIRRDAASDCWTMRRQWN
;
A
#
# COMPACT_ATOMS: atom_id res chain seq x y z
N MET A 1 -16.22 -6.24 -5.65
CA MET A 1 -14.90 -5.98 -5.04
C MET A 1 -14.02 -7.20 -5.27
N SER A 2 -12.80 -7.01 -5.77
CA SER A 2 -11.88 -8.11 -6.09
C SER A 2 -10.60 -7.96 -5.27
N LEU A 3 -10.05 -9.09 -4.81
CA LEU A 3 -8.71 -9.13 -4.24
C LEU A 3 -7.70 -8.94 -5.38
N LEU A 4 -6.86 -7.91 -5.24
CA LEU A 4 -5.76 -7.63 -6.17
C LEU A 4 -4.46 -8.25 -5.64
N ASN A 5 -3.50 -8.50 -6.52
CA ASN A 5 -2.14 -8.90 -6.16
C ASN A 5 -1.11 -8.32 -7.13
N GLU A 6 -1.39 -7.13 -7.65
CA GLU A 6 -0.54 -6.44 -8.62
C GLU A 6 0.66 -5.84 -7.89
N GLN A 7 1.87 -6.07 -8.40
CA GLN A 7 3.06 -5.42 -7.87
C GLN A 7 2.99 -3.91 -8.11
N ILE A 8 3.44 -3.13 -7.14
CA ILE A 8 3.47 -1.67 -7.20
C ILE A 8 4.84 -1.17 -6.77
N ASP A 9 5.26 -0.06 -7.36
CA ASP A 9 6.43 0.68 -6.89
C ASP A 9 6.01 1.58 -5.74
N VAL A 10 6.70 1.46 -4.60
CA VAL A 10 6.43 2.25 -3.40
C VAL A 10 7.66 3.08 -3.06
N ARG A 11 7.45 4.38 -2.89
CA ARG A 11 8.42 5.27 -2.27
C ARG A 11 8.10 5.41 -0.80
N SER A 12 9.07 5.07 0.04
CA SER A 12 8.94 5.14 1.49
C SER A 12 9.61 6.39 2.05
N THR A 13 9.12 6.85 3.18
CA THR A 13 9.82 7.80 4.05
C THR A 13 11.09 7.18 4.63
N ALA A 14 11.96 8.00 5.25
CA ALA A 14 13.14 7.53 5.96
C ALA A 14 12.82 6.50 7.07
N GLY A 15 11.59 6.55 7.63
CA GLY A 15 11.10 5.57 8.61
C GLY A 15 10.53 4.29 8.01
N GLY A 16 10.64 4.07 6.69
CA GLY A 16 10.15 2.86 6.01
C GLY A 16 8.64 2.82 5.76
N ASN A 17 7.92 3.87 6.13
CA ASN A 17 6.49 4.02 5.89
C ASN A 17 6.20 4.46 4.44
N PRO A 18 5.17 3.92 3.78
CA PRO A 18 4.81 4.31 2.41
C PRO A 18 4.40 5.78 2.37
N ALA A 19 4.99 6.53 1.44
CA ALA A 19 4.69 7.95 1.21
C ALA A 19 3.97 8.17 -0.13
N GLN A 20 4.32 7.37 -1.14
CA GLN A 20 3.78 7.46 -2.49
C GLN A 20 3.88 6.09 -3.16
N PHE A 21 2.95 5.76 -4.05
CA PHE A 21 3.06 4.58 -4.89
C PHE A 21 2.36 4.78 -6.24
N THR A 22 2.78 4.00 -7.23
CA THR A 22 2.18 4.02 -8.57
C THR A 22 1.46 2.71 -8.84
N TRP A 23 0.21 2.79 -9.27
CA TRP A 23 -0.61 1.63 -9.62
C TRP A 23 -1.42 1.92 -10.88
N ARG A 24 -1.29 1.05 -11.89
CA ARG A 24 -1.93 1.17 -13.21
C ARG A 24 -1.73 2.55 -13.87
N GLY A 25 -0.50 3.07 -13.76
CA GLY A 25 -0.13 4.37 -14.34
C GLY A 25 -0.67 5.58 -13.60
N ARG A 26 -1.33 5.40 -12.45
CA ARG A 26 -1.76 6.51 -11.57
C ARG A 26 -0.89 6.55 -10.34
N THR A 27 -0.42 7.74 -9.97
CA THR A 27 0.33 7.91 -8.74
C THR A 27 -0.60 8.33 -7.61
N PHE A 28 -0.41 7.71 -6.45
CA PHE A 28 -1.13 7.99 -5.22
C PHE A 28 -0.16 8.51 -4.17
N ARG A 29 -0.48 9.68 -3.60
CA ARG A 29 0.19 10.21 -2.42
C ARG A 29 -0.49 9.66 -1.17
N VAL A 30 0.28 9.05 -0.28
CA VAL A 30 -0.23 8.62 1.03
C VAL A 30 -0.43 9.86 1.89
N LEU A 31 -1.67 10.07 2.34
CA LEU A 31 -2.03 11.13 3.28
C LEU A 31 -1.92 10.66 4.73
N ARG A 32 -2.31 9.41 4.99
CA ARG A 32 -2.29 8.81 6.33
C ARG A 32 -2.19 7.31 6.26
N ILE A 33 -1.46 6.72 7.21
CA ILE A 33 -1.57 5.28 7.52
C ILE A 33 -2.71 5.10 8.51
N MET A 34 -3.72 4.34 8.12
CA MET A 34 -4.90 4.04 8.93
C MET A 34 -4.73 2.75 9.74
N GLY A 35 -3.85 1.85 9.30
CA GLY A 35 -3.50 0.65 10.05
C GLY A 35 -2.34 -0.09 9.41
N ASP A 36 -1.62 -0.84 10.23
CA ASP A 36 -0.52 -1.71 9.83
C ASP A 36 -0.57 -2.97 10.71
N TRP A 37 -0.75 -4.13 10.09
CA TRP A 37 -0.85 -5.40 10.79
C TRP A 37 -0.22 -6.53 9.99
N SER A 38 0.27 -7.56 10.69
CA SER A 38 0.66 -8.80 10.02
C SER A 38 -0.60 -9.61 9.69
N PRO A 39 -0.78 -10.04 8.43
CA PRO A 39 -1.96 -10.82 8.05
C PRO A 39 -1.91 -12.26 8.57
N HIS A 40 -0.73 -12.77 8.94
CA HIS A 40 -0.56 -14.12 9.47
C HIS A 40 0.59 -14.19 10.48
N PRO A 41 0.40 -14.77 11.67
CA PRO A 41 1.47 -14.90 12.66
C PRO A 41 2.70 -15.70 12.17
N GLU A 42 2.54 -16.56 11.17
CA GLU A 42 3.61 -17.38 10.58
C GLU A 42 4.40 -16.63 9.49
N ALA A 43 3.93 -15.45 9.07
CA ALA A 43 4.58 -14.60 8.07
C ALA A 43 4.89 -13.22 8.67
N PRO A 44 5.80 -13.13 9.65
CA PRO A 44 6.11 -11.88 10.35
C PRO A 44 6.66 -10.80 9.41
N ASP A 45 7.32 -11.21 8.32
CA ASP A 45 7.89 -10.31 7.31
C ASP A 45 6.83 -9.74 6.35
N THR A 46 5.62 -10.29 6.36
CA THR A 46 4.51 -9.75 5.58
C THR A 46 3.69 -8.78 6.43
N ARG A 47 3.47 -7.59 5.90
CA ARG A 47 2.65 -6.52 6.52
C ARG A 47 1.56 -6.10 5.56
N LEU A 48 0.33 -5.99 6.05
CA LEU A 48 -0.79 -5.35 5.36
C LEU A 48 -0.97 -3.95 5.94
N ILE A 49 -0.85 -2.95 5.08
CA ILE A 49 -0.90 -1.54 5.44
C ILE A 49 -2.11 -0.92 4.76
N ARG A 50 -3.02 -0.37 5.56
CA ARG A 50 -4.13 0.44 5.07
C ARG A 50 -3.76 1.91 5.11
N VAL A 51 -3.96 2.59 3.99
CA VAL A 51 -3.68 4.02 3.84
C VAL A 51 -4.90 4.77 3.33
N SER A 52 -5.05 6.02 3.74
CA SER A 52 -5.79 7.01 2.97
C SER A 52 -4.82 7.69 2.01
N ALA A 53 -5.16 7.75 0.74
CA ALA A 53 -4.32 8.30 -0.31
C ALA A 53 -5.14 9.20 -1.25
N GLU A 54 -4.44 10.03 -2.00
CA GLU A 54 -5.01 10.92 -3.01
C GLU A 54 -4.28 10.69 -4.33
N SER A 55 -5.03 10.57 -5.43
CA SER A 55 -4.45 10.45 -6.77
C SER A 55 -3.89 11.80 -7.24
N GLU A 56 -3.08 11.80 -8.30
CA GLU A 56 -2.61 13.04 -8.94
C GLU A 56 -3.74 13.98 -9.40
N ALA A 57 -4.95 13.45 -9.62
CA ALA A 57 -6.13 14.22 -9.97
C ALA A 57 -6.91 14.77 -8.75
N GLY A 58 -6.43 14.53 -7.52
CA GLY A 58 -7.12 14.93 -6.29
C GLY A 58 -8.23 13.98 -5.85
N GLU A 59 -8.30 12.77 -6.41
CA GLU A 59 -9.33 11.79 -6.05
C GLU A 59 -8.91 11.04 -4.77
N PRO A 60 -9.69 11.10 -3.67
CA PRO A 60 -9.38 10.37 -2.46
C PRO A 60 -9.64 8.87 -2.63
N SER A 61 -8.87 8.05 -1.92
CA SER A 61 -9.07 6.61 -1.85
C SER A 61 -8.58 6.04 -0.52
N ILE A 62 -9.22 4.97 -0.04
CA ILE A 62 -8.64 4.09 0.98
C ILE A 62 -8.04 2.90 0.25
N ILE A 63 -6.82 2.51 0.58
CA ILE A 63 -6.07 1.47 -0.14
C ILE A 63 -5.39 0.53 0.85
N ASP A 64 -5.54 -0.78 0.61
CA ASP A 64 -4.73 -1.79 1.26
C ASP A 64 -3.57 -2.17 0.34
N ILE A 65 -2.34 -1.96 0.81
CA ILE A 65 -1.11 -2.42 0.19
C ILE A 65 -0.42 -3.44 1.11
N ARG A 66 0.22 -4.45 0.52
CA ARG A 66 0.99 -5.45 1.25
C ARG A 66 2.47 -5.27 0.96
N ARG A 67 3.28 -5.24 2.02
CA ARG A 67 4.74 -5.32 1.97
C ARG A 67 5.16 -6.73 2.36
N ASP A 68 6.03 -7.33 1.58
CA ASP A 68 6.84 -8.48 1.98
C ASP A 68 8.27 -7.99 2.20
N ALA A 69 8.70 -7.91 3.47
CA ALA A 69 10.01 -7.42 3.84
C ALA A 69 11.15 -8.38 3.47
N ALA A 70 10.87 -9.68 3.30
CA ALA A 70 11.89 -10.67 2.93
C ALA A 70 12.34 -10.48 1.47
N SER A 71 11.42 -10.06 0.61
CA SER A 71 11.66 -9.82 -0.83
C SER A 71 11.66 -8.34 -1.22
N ASP A 72 11.45 -7.44 -0.26
CA ASP A 72 11.15 -6.01 -0.44
C ASP A 72 10.10 -5.73 -1.52
N CYS A 73 9.12 -6.63 -1.63
CA CYS A 73 8.08 -6.57 -2.65
C CYS A 73 6.80 -5.91 -2.10
N TRP A 74 6.22 -5.02 -2.90
CA TRP A 74 4.98 -4.33 -2.58
C TRP A 74 3.87 -4.72 -3.55
N THR A 75 2.67 -4.96 -3.03
CA THR A 75 1.52 -5.38 -3.82
C THR A 75 0.26 -4.62 -3.44
N MET A 76 -0.49 -4.19 -4.46
CA MET A 76 -1.85 -3.67 -4.32
C MET A 76 -2.80 -4.81 -3.93
N ARG A 77 -3.63 -4.60 -2.91
CA ARG A 77 -4.60 -5.62 -2.45
C ARG A 77 -6.04 -5.19 -2.63
N ARG A 78 -6.39 -3.96 -2.24
CA ARG A 78 -7.75 -3.42 -2.33
C ARG A 78 -7.74 -1.90 -2.47
N GLN A 79 -8.76 -1.36 -3.13
CA GLN A 79 -9.04 0.08 -3.19
C GLN A 79 -10.53 0.31 -2.91
N TRP A 80 -10.82 1.39 -2.20
CA TRP A 80 -12.14 1.97 -2.03
C TRP A 80 -12.08 3.46 -2.43
N ASN A 81 -13.10 3.90 -3.19
CA ASN A 81 -13.29 5.28 -3.63
C ASN A 81 -14.54 5.85 -2.97
#